data_AF-A0A7M3ZX31-F1
#
_entry.id   AF-A0A7M3ZX31-F1
#
_cell.length_a   1.000
_cell.length_b   1.000
_cell.length_c   1.000
_cell.angle_alpha   90.00
_cell.angle_beta   90.00
_cell.angle_gamma   90.00
#
_symmetry.space_group_name_H-M   'P 1'
#
loop_
_entity.id
_entity.type
_entity.pdbx_description
1 polymer ?
#
loop_
_entity_poly.entity_id
_entity_poly.type
_entity_poly.pdbx_seq_one_letter_code
_entity_poly.pdbx_strand_id
1 'polypeptide(L)'
;MLRLQQEHDLDNPEKILATSGESFFWARRFLGKKMGHDAAVLYSFCRVLDDMADGDLPDGFEHLSAIQASLEKGEWNDHALLRHHAPMVNEYNLPKDVIASLVEGLMDDQADEVLLPDEESLIQYAYKVAGTVGLLMCEILNNSDPKAKPHAVDLGIAMQLTNIARDVVEDARMGRRYLPGSWVGNMSPEDILDAALDPYGPDGVQITRAVERLLDLAESYYASGRAGLAYLPARAHFSIGVAAKVYRQIGRQLLRSKDSWHGKRQVTSKGSKMLCTVRATANLARRLPLARRPHNTELHTWLKPYMHHGGGW
;
A
#
# COMPACT_ATOMS: atom_id res chain seq x y z
N MET A 1 7.02 18.66 -19.58
CA MET A 1 8.06 18.50 -18.54
C MET A 1 7.82 19.43 -17.36
N LEU A 2 7.67 20.75 -17.57
CA LEU A 2 7.31 21.71 -16.50
C LEU A 2 5.93 21.45 -15.84
N ARG A 3 4.94 20.92 -16.57
CA ARG A 3 3.57 20.72 -16.05
C ARG A 3 3.47 19.76 -14.86
N LEU A 4 3.94 18.52 -15.02
CA LEU A 4 3.97 17.51 -13.94
C LEU A 4 4.81 17.95 -12.72
N GLN A 5 5.94 18.64 -12.96
CA GLN A 5 6.76 19.18 -11.86
C GLN A 5 6.06 20.33 -11.12
N GLN A 6 5.34 21.19 -11.84
CA GLN A 6 4.57 22.30 -11.25
C GLN A 6 3.34 21.82 -10.47
N GLU A 7 2.67 20.75 -10.92
CA GLU A 7 1.45 20.24 -10.30
C GLU A 7 1.75 19.43 -9.02
N HIS A 8 2.90 18.76 -8.92
CA HIS A 8 3.21 17.91 -7.77
C HIS A 8 4.35 18.34 -6.84
N ASP A 9 5.04 19.47 -7.08
CA ASP A 9 6.15 19.92 -6.22
C ASP A 9 7.16 18.78 -5.95
N LEU A 10 7.54 18.07 -7.02
CA LEU A 10 8.42 16.90 -7.01
C LEU A 10 9.81 17.16 -6.39
N ASP A 11 10.14 18.43 -6.20
CA ASP A 11 11.38 18.89 -5.58
C ASP A 11 11.30 18.87 -4.04
N ASN A 12 10.12 18.63 -3.45
CA ASN A 12 9.91 18.56 -2.00
C ASN A 12 9.17 17.28 -1.55
N PRO A 13 9.81 16.11 -1.65
CA PRO A 13 9.20 14.83 -1.32
C PRO A 13 8.74 14.73 0.15
N GLU A 14 9.42 15.39 1.08
CA GLU A 14 8.97 15.46 2.47
C GLU A 14 7.64 16.19 2.65
N LYS A 15 7.37 17.22 1.84
CA LYS A 15 6.10 17.94 1.89
C LYS A 15 4.96 17.07 1.38
N ILE A 16 5.16 16.38 0.25
CA ILE A 16 4.19 15.41 -0.30
C ILE A 16 3.86 14.33 0.74
N LEU A 17 4.89 13.76 1.36
CA LEU A 17 4.71 12.75 2.41
C LEU A 17 3.96 13.32 3.64
N ALA A 18 4.24 14.56 4.03
CA ALA A 18 3.61 15.21 5.17
C ALA A 18 2.12 15.50 4.95
N THR A 19 1.71 15.84 3.72
CA THR A 19 0.33 16.20 3.37
C THR A 19 -0.52 14.98 3.06
N SER A 20 0.03 13.98 2.37
CA SER A 20 -0.75 12.85 1.84
C SER A 20 -0.55 11.55 2.61
N GLY A 21 0.54 11.45 3.40
CA GLY A 21 0.97 10.21 4.04
C GLY A 21 1.24 10.35 5.54
N GLU A 22 0.35 10.99 6.31
CA GLU A 22 0.66 11.40 7.70
C GLU A 22 1.18 10.26 8.61
N SER A 23 0.69 9.03 8.44
CA SER A 23 1.13 7.85 9.20
C SER A 23 2.57 7.48 8.87
N PHE A 24 2.92 7.50 7.59
CA PHE A 24 4.27 7.24 7.10
C PHE A 24 5.22 8.40 7.42
N PHE A 25 4.75 9.64 7.30
CA PHE A 25 5.50 10.83 7.73
C PHE A 25 5.87 10.75 9.21
N TRP A 26 4.95 10.30 10.08
CA TRP A 26 5.23 10.08 11.49
C TRP A 26 6.36 9.05 11.68
N ALA A 27 6.26 7.89 11.03
CA ALA A 27 7.25 6.82 11.14
C ALA A 27 8.62 7.19 10.57
N ARG A 28 8.67 7.92 9.44
CA ARG A 28 9.90 8.39 8.77
C ARG A 28 10.91 9.00 9.74
N ARG A 29 10.43 9.75 10.75
CA ARG A 29 11.27 10.42 11.76
C ARG A 29 12.26 9.49 12.45
N PHE A 30 12.00 8.19 12.45
CA PHE A 30 12.83 7.18 13.09
C PHE A 30 13.84 6.50 12.16
N LEU A 31 13.83 6.77 10.84
CA LEU A 31 14.77 6.23 9.86
C LEU A 31 16.13 6.94 9.85
N GLY A 32 16.22 8.13 10.44
CA GLY A 32 17.35 9.04 10.27
C GLY A 32 17.25 9.87 8.99
N LYS A 33 18.24 10.74 8.74
CA LYS A 33 18.17 11.76 7.68
C LYS A 33 18.12 11.15 6.27
N LYS A 34 19.15 10.36 5.90
CA LYS A 34 19.27 9.79 4.54
C LYS A 34 18.11 8.85 4.22
N MET A 35 18.01 7.73 4.95
CA MET A 35 16.96 6.73 4.73
C MET A 35 15.54 7.30 4.87
N GLY A 36 15.33 8.29 5.73
CA GLY A 36 14.06 9.00 5.82
C GLY A 36 13.77 9.84 4.57
N HIS A 37 14.76 10.56 4.02
CA HIS A 37 14.62 11.28 2.76
C HIS A 37 14.33 10.32 1.60
N ASP A 38 15.10 9.25 1.46
CA ASP A 38 14.94 8.29 0.36
C ASP A 38 13.55 7.62 0.39
N ALA A 39 13.05 7.28 1.58
CA ALA A 39 11.67 6.79 1.75
C ALA A 39 10.62 7.85 1.36
N ALA A 40 10.88 9.15 1.58
CA ALA A 40 9.99 10.21 1.15
C ALA A 40 10.00 10.39 -0.38
N VAL A 41 11.17 10.26 -1.01
CA VAL A 41 11.29 10.34 -2.47
C VAL A 41 10.60 9.15 -3.14
N LEU A 42 10.69 7.93 -2.58
CA LEU A 42 9.93 6.79 -3.10
C LEU A 42 8.43 7.02 -2.93
N TYR A 43 8.02 7.53 -1.75
CA TYR A 43 6.63 7.88 -1.53
C TYR A 43 6.11 8.90 -2.53
N SER A 44 6.89 9.95 -2.85
CA SER A 44 6.47 10.94 -3.85
C SER A 44 6.35 10.33 -5.24
N PHE A 45 7.24 9.41 -5.62
CA PHE A 45 7.13 8.68 -6.87
C PHE A 45 5.81 7.90 -6.95
N CYS A 46 5.52 7.09 -5.93
CA CYS A 46 4.28 6.32 -5.87
C CYS A 46 3.05 7.24 -5.87
N ARG A 47 3.08 8.34 -5.10
CA ARG A 47 1.94 9.25 -5.00
C ARG A 47 1.62 9.93 -6.33
N VAL A 48 2.63 10.33 -7.12
CA VAL A 48 2.37 10.90 -8.43
C VAL A 48 1.76 9.88 -9.40
N LEU A 49 2.18 8.62 -9.35
CA LEU A 49 1.56 7.57 -10.16
C LEU A 49 0.10 7.33 -9.74
N ASP A 50 -0.17 7.34 -8.45
CA ASP A 50 -1.50 7.21 -7.84
C ASP A 50 -2.42 8.39 -8.23
N ASP A 51 -1.91 9.63 -8.17
CA ASP A 51 -2.61 10.83 -8.62
C ASP A 51 -2.94 10.80 -10.14
N MET A 52 -2.09 10.14 -10.96
CA MET A 52 -2.42 9.88 -12.37
C MET A 52 -3.57 8.89 -12.52
N ALA A 53 -3.61 7.85 -11.68
CA ALA A 53 -4.64 6.80 -11.72
C ALA A 53 -6.00 7.28 -11.19
N ASP A 54 -6.00 8.11 -10.15
CA ASP A 54 -7.22 8.67 -9.54
C ASP A 54 -7.89 9.78 -10.38
N GLY A 55 -7.22 10.23 -11.45
CA GLY A 55 -7.73 11.31 -12.31
C GLY A 55 -7.51 12.72 -11.73
N ASP A 56 -6.67 12.84 -10.70
CA ASP A 56 -6.28 14.13 -10.10
C ASP A 56 -5.30 14.91 -11.02
N LEU A 57 -4.70 14.24 -12.00
CA LEU A 57 -3.85 14.82 -13.03
C LEU A 57 -4.49 14.75 -14.43
N PRO A 58 -4.37 15.82 -15.24
CA PRO A 58 -4.73 15.77 -16.65
C PRO A 58 -3.94 14.71 -17.40
N ASP A 59 -4.58 14.01 -18.33
CA ASP A 59 -3.96 13.01 -19.22
C ASP A 59 -3.25 11.87 -18.43
N GLY A 60 -3.75 11.54 -17.23
CA GLY A 60 -3.14 10.56 -16.32
C GLY A 60 -2.99 9.17 -16.96
N PHE A 61 -3.99 8.72 -17.72
CA PHE A 61 -3.95 7.44 -18.44
C PHE A 61 -2.87 7.42 -19.52
N GLU A 62 -2.73 8.50 -20.29
CA GLU A 62 -1.70 8.65 -21.31
C GLU A 62 -0.30 8.66 -20.67
N HIS A 63 -0.16 9.30 -19.51
CA HIS A 63 1.08 9.31 -18.75
C HIS A 63 1.45 7.90 -18.24
N LEU A 64 0.52 7.17 -17.62
CA LEU A 64 0.75 5.80 -17.14
C LEU A 64 1.07 4.84 -18.30
N SER A 65 0.32 4.93 -19.39
CA SER A 65 0.55 4.15 -20.61
C SER A 65 1.94 4.41 -21.22
N ALA A 66 2.37 5.67 -21.27
CA ALA A 66 3.69 6.04 -21.75
C ALA A 66 4.80 5.53 -20.82
N ILE A 67 4.61 5.63 -19.51
CA ILE A 67 5.53 5.08 -18.50
C ILE A 67 5.67 3.57 -18.69
N GLN A 68 4.55 2.85 -18.77
CA GLN A 68 4.54 1.40 -18.93
C GLN A 68 5.27 0.97 -20.20
N ALA A 69 4.98 1.61 -21.34
CA ALA A 69 5.66 1.32 -22.61
C ALA A 69 7.17 1.60 -22.55
N SER A 70 7.60 2.65 -21.85
CA SER A 70 9.01 2.94 -21.61
C SER A 70 9.68 1.86 -20.75
N LEU A 71 9.01 1.38 -19.70
CA LEU A 71 9.52 0.32 -18.83
C LEU A 71 9.69 -1.01 -19.59
N GLU A 72 8.72 -1.39 -20.42
CA GLU A 72 8.75 -2.61 -21.24
C GLU A 72 9.91 -2.62 -22.26
N LYS A 73 10.26 -1.45 -22.80
CA LYS A 73 11.41 -1.28 -23.71
C LYS A 73 12.75 -1.14 -22.97
N GLY A 74 12.73 -1.02 -21.64
CA GLY A 74 13.92 -0.73 -20.84
C GLY A 74 14.39 0.73 -20.91
N GLU A 75 13.59 1.62 -21.51
CA GLU A 75 13.88 3.02 -21.79
C GLU A 75 13.49 3.91 -20.59
N TRP A 76 14.22 3.78 -19.48
CA TRP A 76 13.91 4.48 -18.23
C TRP A 76 13.83 6.01 -18.35
N ASN A 77 14.57 6.61 -19.29
CA ASN A 77 14.69 8.05 -19.39
C ASN A 77 13.69 8.71 -20.34
N ASP A 78 12.70 7.99 -20.86
CA ASP A 78 11.81 8.54 -21.89
C ASP A 78 10.60 9.29 -21.31
N HIS A 79 10.24 9.01 -20.05
CA HIS A 79 9.22 9.77 -19.32
C HIS A 79 9.81 10.75 -18.31
N ALA A 80 9.20 11.93 -18.15
CA ALA A 80 9.71 12.99 -17.26
C ALA A 80 9.77 12.54 -15.78
N LEU A 81 8.73 11.83 -15.31
CA LEU A 81 8.68 11.30 -13.95
C LEU A 81 9.80 10.27 -13.70
N LEU A 82 10.03 9.37 -14.66
CA LEU A 82 11.08 8.35 -14.56
C LEU A 82 12.47 8.98 -14.58
N ARG A 83 12.72 9.99 -15.43
CA ARG A 83 13.97 10.77 -15.42
C ARG A 83 14.23 11.44 -14.07
N HIS A 84 13.20 12.05 -13.47
CA HIS A 84 13.32 12.70 -12.17
C HIS A 84 13.75 11.72 -11.07
N HIS A 85 13.24 10.50 -11.11
CA HIS A 85 13.52 9.46 -10.10
C HIS A 85 14.68 8.51 -10.49
N ALA A 86 15.29 8.68 -11.66
CA ALA A 86 16.40 7.86 -12.13
C ALA A 86 17.60 7.82 -11.15
N PRO A 87 17.99 8.91 -10.46
CA PRO A 87 19.08 8.86 -9.49
C PRO A 87 18.85 7.82 -8.37
N MET A 88 17.64 7.75 -7.80
CA MET A 88 17.33 6.76 -6.77
C MET A 88 17.29 5.35 -7.31
N VAL A 89 16.66 5.17 -8.48
CA VAL A 89 16.53 3.86 -9.14
C VAL A 89 17.92 3.28 -9.40
N ASN A 90 18.86 4.11 -9.82
CA ASN A 90 20.24 3.69 -10.06
C ASN A 90 21.02 3.49 -8.74
N GLU A 91 20.84 4.35 -7.73
CA GLU A 91 21.54 4.23 -6.43
C GLU A 91 21.18 2.91 -5.72
N TYR A 92 19.91 2.54 -5.74
CA TYR A 92 19.38 1.36 -5.04
C TYR A 92 19.18 0.13 -5.94
N ASN A 93 19.50 0.25 -7.24
CA ASN A 93 19.23 -0.79 -8.23
C ASN A 93 17.79 -1.31 -8.15
N LEU A 94 16.83 -0.38 -8.13
CA LEU A 94 15.42 -0.74 -7.95
C LEU A 94 14.93 -1.64 -9.10
N PRO A 95 14.25 -2.75 -8.79
CA PRO A 95 13.75 -3.69 -9.80
C PRO A 95 12.71 -3.03 -10.69
N LYS A 96 13.05 -2.86 -11.98
CA LYS A 96 12.21 -2.15 -12.97
C LYS A 96 10.92 -2.91 -13.29
N ASP A 97 10.98 -4.24 -13.24
CA ASP A 97 9.84 -5.14 -13.39
C ASP A 97 8.84 -4.96 -12.24
N VAL A 98 9.31 -4.78 -11.00
CA VAL A 98 8.44 -4.45 -9.85
C VAL A 98 7.78 -3.08 -10.06
N ILE A 99 8.50 -2.10 -10.62
CA ILE A 99 7.94 -0.79 -10.92
C ILE A 99 6.92 -0.89 -12.06
N ALA A 100 7.16 -1.73 -13.07
CA ALA A 100 6.18 -2.01 -14.12
C ALA A 100 4.92 -2.66 -13.56
N SER A 101 5.03 -3.62 -12.63
CA SER A 101 3.86 -4.21 -11.95
C SER A 101 3.09 -3.19 -11.11
N LEU A 102 3.77 -2.21 -10.50
CA LEU A 102 3.11 -1.11 -9.81
C LEU A 102 2.30 -0.24 -10.79
N VAL A 103 2.90 0.16 -11.91
CA VAL A 103 2.23 0.97 -12.93
C VAL A 103 1.06 0.21 -13.55
N GLU A 104 1.22 -1.08 -13.83
CA GLU A 104 0.15 -1.96 -14.31
C GLU A 104 -1.04 -1.97 -13.34
N GLY A 105 -0.80 -2.11 -12.03
CA GLY A 105 -1.88 -2.09 -11.03
C GLY A 105 -2.62 -0.76 -10.93
N LEU A 106 -1.90 0.34 -11.15
CA LEU A 106 -2.50 1.68 -11.18
C LEU A 106 -3.28 1.94 -12.47
N MET A 107 -2.90 1.31 -13.58
CA MET A 107 -3.70 1.33 -14.81
C MET A 107 -4.99 0.51 -14.66
N ASP A 108 -4.99 -0.57 -13.87
CA ASP A 108 -6.20 -1.34 -13.56
C ASP A 108 -7.28 -0.46 -12.90
N ASP A 109 -6.88 0.56 -12.12
CA ASP A 109 -7.78 1.52 -11.45
C ASP A 109 -8.44 2.54 -12.41
N GLN A 110 -8.03 2.54 -13.69
CA GLN A 110 -8.56 3.42 -14.75
C GLN A 110 -9.50 2.69 -15.71
N ALA A 111 -9.81 1.42 -15.47
CA ALA A 111 -10.84 0.71 -16.22
C ALA A 111 -12.21 1.41 -16.06
N ASP A 112 -13.07 1.31 -17.07
CA ASP A 112 -14.44 1.87 -17.04
C ASP A 112 -15.21 1.44 -15.78
N GLU A 113 -14.97 0.22 -15.30
CA GLU A 113 -15.45 -0.29 -14.01
C GLU A 113 -14.36 -1.10 -13.31
N VAL A 114 -14.11 -0.80 -12.03
CA VAL A 114 -13.16 -1.56 -11.20
C VAL A 114 -13.96 -2.50 -10.30
N LEU A 115 -14.23 -3.73 -10.77
CA LEU A 115 -15.06 -4.70 -10.07
C LEU A 115 -14.31 -6.00 -9.79
N LEU A 116 -13.72 -6.11 -8.60
CA LEU A 116 -12.99 -7.33 -8.25
C LEU A 116 -13.97 -8.51 -8.05
N PRO A 117 -13.78 -9.66 -8.73
CA PRO A 117 -14.70 -10.79 -8.63
C PRO A 117 -14.52 -11.59 -7.33
N ASP A 118 -13.27 -11.79 -6.91
CA ASP A 118 -12.90 -12.75 -5.86
C ASP A 118 -11.67 -12.31 -5.04
N GLU A 119 -11.35 -13.14 -4.03
CA GLU A 119 -10.21 -12.92 -3.13
C GLU A 119 -8.86 -13.02 -3.86
N GLU A 120 -8.76 -13.83 -4.91
CA GLU A 120 -7.55 -13.92 -5.73
C GLU A 120 -7.26 -12.57 -6.39
N SER A 121 -8.27 -12.00 -7.05
CA SER A 121 -8.17 -10.70 -7.72
C SER A 121 -7.86 -9.57 -6.72
N LEU A 122 -8.45 -9.61 -5.53
CA LEU A 122 -8.14 -8.69 -4.42
C LEU A 122 -6.67 -8.76 -3.99
N ILE A 123 -6.13 -9.97 -3.80
CA ILE A 123 -4.75 -10.14 -3.35
C ILE A 123 -3.75 -9.77 -4.46
N GLN A 124 -4.05 -10.08 -5.72
CA GLN A 124 -3.23 -9.67 -6.86
C GLN A 124 -3.22 -8.14 -7.01
N TYR A 125 -4.39 -7.50 -6.93
CA TYR A 125 -4.49 -6.03 -6.93
C TYR A 125 -3.68 -5.41 -5.78
N ALA A 126 -3.89 -5.88 -4.54
CA ALA A 126 -3.17 -5.39 -3.37
C ALA A 126 -1.64 -5.60 -3.47
N TYR A 127 -1.21 -6.69 -4.11
CA TYR A 127 0.19 -6.90 -4.44
C TYR A 127 0.70 -5.83 -5.40
N LYS A 128 0.03 -5.62 -6.55
CA LYS A 128 0.48 -4.67 -7.57
C LYS A 128 0.63 -3.26 -7.00
N VAL A 129 -0.36 -2.75 -6.27
CA VAL A 129 -0.38 -1.34 -5.83
C VAL A 129 0.33 -1.08 -4.49
N ALA A 130 0.58 -2.11 -3.67
CA ALA A 130 1.22 -1.93 -2.35
C ALA A 130 2.28 -2.97 -2.00
N GLY A 131 2.12 -4.24 -2.43
CA GLY A 131 3.14 -5.27 -2.26
C GLY A 131 4.46 -4.93 -2.98
N THR A 132 4.36 -4.42 -4.21
CA THR A 132 5.49 -3.87 -5.00
C THR A 132 6.21 -2.74 -4.25
N VAL A 133 5.48 -1.82 -3.63
CA VAL A 133 6.06 -0.75 -2.79
C VAL A 133 6.83 -1.34 -1.61
N GLY A 134 6.35 -2.44 -1.03
CA GLY A 134 7.08 -3.21 -0.02
C GLY A 134 8.43 -3.74 -0.52
N LEU A 135 8.48 -4.24 -1.76
CA LEU A 135 9.73 -4.69 -2.40
C LEU A 135 10.69 -3.52 -2.62
N LEU A 136 10.22 -2.41 -3.18
CA LEU A 136 11.04 -1.20 -3.39
C LEU A 136 11.58 -0.64 -2.07
N MET A 137 10.76 -0.67 -1.01
CA MET A 137 11.18 -0.27 0.33
C MET A 137 12.27 -1.20 0.90
N CYS A 138 12.32 -2.49 0.57
CA CYS A 138 13.40 -3.36 1.03
C CYS A 138 14.77 -2.87 0.56
N GLU A 139 14.85 -2.44 -0.71
CA GLU A 139 16.08 -1.91 -1.30
C GLU A 139 16.50 -0.60 -0.62
N ILE A 140 15.56 0.33 -0.44
CA ILE A 140 15.82 1.63 0.23
C ILE A 140 16.24 1.48 1.69
N LEU A 141 15.71 0.47 2.39
CA LEU A 141 16.06 0.19 3.78
C LEU A 141 17.42 -0.52 3.92
N ASN A 142 18.16 -0.71 2.81
CA ASN A 142 19.44 -1.43 2.75
C ASN A 142 19.33 -2.85 3.34
N ASN A 143 18.22 -3.54 3.08
CA ASN A 143 18.06 -4.93 3.46
C ASN A 143 18.47 -5.84 2.30
N SER A 144 19.57 -6.56 2.47
CA SER A 144 20.07 -7.51 1.47
C SER A 144 19.61 -8.95 1.70
N ASP A 145 18.85 -9.25 2.77
CA ASP A 145 18.35 -10.61 3.02
C ASP A 145 17.09 -10.87 2.17
N PRO A 146 17.15 -11.77 1.16
CA PRO A 146 16.02 -12.05 0.28
C PRO A 146 14.80 -12.58 1.03
N LYS A 147 14.99 -13.17 2.22
CA LYS A 147 13.90 -13.70 3.04
C LYS A 147 13.01 -12.60 3.64
N ALA A 148 13.45 -11.34 3.60
CA ALA A 148 12.62 -10.22 4.02
C ALA A 148 11.57 -9.84 2.97
N LYS A 149 11.87 -10.03 1.66
CA LYS A 149 11.02 -9.58 0.56
C LYS A 149 9.58 -10.11 0.67
N PRO A 150 9.34 -11.41 0.95
CA PRO A 150 7.97 -11.91 1.10
C PRO A 150 7.19 -11.23 2.23
N HIS A 151 7.84 -10.99 3.37
CA HIS A 151 7.21 -10.28 4.49
C HIS A 151 6.96 -8.80 4.20
N ALA A 152 7.78 -8.17 3.35
CA ALA A 152 7.56 -6.79 2.94
C ALA A 152 6.37 -6.67 1.99
N VAL A 153 6.23 -7.62 1.06
CA VAL A 153 5.02 -7.78 0.24
C VAL A 153 3.79 -7.91 1.12
N ASP A 154 3.83 -8.80 2.11
CA ASP A 154 2.71 -8.99 3.04
C ASP A 154 2.35 -7.73 3.81
N LEU A 155 3.35 -6.95 4.24
CA LEU A 155 3.08 -5.71 4.94
C LEU A 155 2.38 -4.69 4.04
N GLY A 156 2.78 -4.61 2.77
CA GLY A 156 2.13 -3.79 1.74
C GLY A 156 0.68 -4.21 1.52
N ILE A 157 0.44 -5.50 1.28
CA ILE A 157 -0.90 -6.08 1.13
C ILE A 157 -1.75 -5.76 2.36
N ALA A 158 -1.26 -6.00 3.58
CA ALA A 158 -2.01 -5.71 4.80
C ALA A 158 -2.46 -4.25 4.90
N MET A 159 -1.61 -3.31 4.48
CA MET A 159 -1.94 -1.89 4.45
C MET A 159 -2.99 -1.58 3.39
N GLN A 160 -2.91 -2.19 2.20
CA GLN A 160 -3.89 -1.97 1.15
C GLN A 160 -5.27 -2.57 1.49
N LEU A 161 -5.31 -3.76 2.08
CA LEU A 161 -6.56 -4.32 2.60
C LEU A 161 -7.16 -3.41 3.69
N THR A 162 -6.32 -2.75 4.50
CA THR A 162 -6.79 -1.76 5.47
C THR A 162 -7.35 -0.49 4.80
N ASN A 163 -6.80 -0.08 3.65
CA ASN A 163 -7.31 1.06 2.88
C ASN A 163 -8.67 0.76 2.27
N ILE A 164 -8.79 -0.36 1.57
CA ILE A 164 -10.05 -0.81 0.98
C ILE A 164 -11.14 -0.93 2.06
N ALA A 165 -10.81 -1.46 3.24
CA ALA A 165 -11.74 -1.53 4.36
C ALA A 165 -12.18 -0.15 4.89
N ARG A 166 -11.29 0.85 4.83
CA ARG A 166 -11.53 2.21 5.34
C ARG A 166 -12.37 3.05 4.39
N ASP A 167 -12.16 2.87 3.09
CA ASP A 167 -12.58 3.80 2.04
C ASP A 167 -13.70 3.21 1.14
N VAL A 168 -14.43 2.17 1.59
CA VAL A 168 -15.49 1.47 0.81
C VAL A 168 -16.47 2.43 0.12
N VAL A 169 -16.97 3.44 0.84
CA VAL A 169 -17.95 4.39 0.27
C VAL A 169 -17.27 5.40 -0.65
N GLU A 170 -16.07 5.86 -0.30
CA GLU A 170 -15.27 6.73 -1.16
C GLU A 170 -14.93 6.04 -2.49
N ASP A 171 -14.49 4.79 -2.45
CA ASP A 171 -14.19 3.97 -3.64
C ASP A 171 -15.45 3.79 -4.50
N ALA A 172 -16.60 3.51 -3.87
CA ALA A 172 -17.87 3.37 -4.58
C ALA A 172 -18.31 4.68 -5.29
N ARG A 173 -18.04 5.85 -4.70
CA ARG A 173 -18.28 7.16 -5.35
C ARG A 173 -17.41 7.37 -6.59
N MET A 174 -16.26 6.71 -6.65
CA MET A 174 -15.37 6.72 -7.81
C MET A 174 -15.73 5.64 -8.84
N GLY A 175 -16.85 4.93 -8.66
CA GLY A 175 -17.25 3.83 -9.54
C GLY A 175 -16.44 2.55 -9.33
N ARG A 176 -15.79 2.41 -8.16
CA ARG A 176 -14.89 1.28 -7.86
C ARG A 176 -15.46 0.39 -6.76
N ARG A 177 -15.28 -0.93 -6.93
CA ARG A 177 -15.55 -1.96 -5.91
C ARG A 177 -14.36 -2.90 -5.80
N TYR A 178 -13.54 -2.65 -4.77
CA TYR A 178 -12.46 -3.55 -4.38
C TYR A 178 -12.92 -4.68 -3.46
N LEU A 179 -14.07 -4.56 -2.80
CA LEU A 179 -14.65 -5.71 -2.09
C LEU A 179 -14.96 -6.82 -3.11
N PRO A 180 -14.51 -8.06 -2.87
CA PRO A 180 -14.78 -9.16 -3.79
C PRO A 180 -16.28 -9.34 -4.02
N GLY A 181 -16.70 -9.40 -5.29
CA GLY A 181 -18.10 -9.61 -5.67
C GLY A 181 -18.67 -10.89 -5.05
N SER A 182 -17.86 -11.94 -4.95
CA SER A 182 -18.19 -13.18 -4.24
C SER A 182 -18.50 -13.02 -2.74
N TRP A 183 -18.13 -11.90 -2.10
CA TRP A 183 -18.43 -11.62 -0.69
C TRP A 183 -19.67 -10.74 -0.54
N VAL A 184 -19.89 -9.83 -1.48
CA VAL A 184 -20.98 -8.83 -1.44
C VAL A 184 -22.10 -9.12 -2.43
N GLY A 185 -22.18 -10.33 -3.00
CA GLY A 185 -23.26 -10.69 -3.91
C GLY A 185 -23.21 -9.94 -5.25
N ASN A 186 -22.01 -9.56 -5.69
CA ASN A 186 -21.76 -8.78 -6.91
C ASN A 186 -22.40 -7.39 -6.93
N MET A 187 -22.75 -6.80 -5.78
CA MET A 187 -23.20 -5.40 -5.67
C MET A 187 -22.37 -4.45 -6.53
N SER A 188 -23.00 -3.55 -7.29
CA SER A 188 -22.30 -2.47 -7.99
C SER A 188 -21.82 -1.39 -7.01
N PRO A 189 -20.99 -0.44 -7.46
CA PRO A 189 -20.67 0.76 -6.68
C PRO A 189 -21.94 1.51 -6.23
N GLU A 190 -22.94 1.64 -7.11
CA GLU A 190 -24.23 2.26 -6.80
C GLU A 190 -25.00 1.51 -5.70
N ASP A 191 -25.03 0.17 -5.77
CA ASP A 191 -25.65 -0.66 -4.72
C ASP A 191 -24.98 -0.43 -3.36
N ILE A 192 -23.65 -0.26 -3.32
CA ILE A 192 -22.90 0.06 -2.08
C ILE A 192 -23.29 1.45 -1.55
N LEU A 193 -23.46 2.43 -2.43
CA LEU A 193 -23.89 3.78 -2.05
C LEU A 193 -25.32 3.78 -1.50
N ASP A 194 -26.22 3.02 -2.11
CA ASP A 194 -27.59 2.85 -1.63
C ASP A 194 -27.62 2.12 -0.28
N ALA A 195 -26.83 1.05 -0.14
CA ALA A 195 -26.67 0.34 1.14
C ALA A 195 -26.09 1.24 2.25
N ALA A 196 -25.32 2.28 1.91
CA ALA A 196 -24.80 3.24 2.89
C ALA A 196 -25.90 4.14 3.48
N LEU A 197 -27.07 4.26 2.82
CA LEU A 197 -28.24 4.98 3.33
C LEU A 197 -29.02 4.15 4.37
N ASP A 198 -28.97 2.82 4.28
CA ASP A 198 -29.48 1.87 5.27
C ASP A 198 -28.43 0.80 5.64
N PRO A 199 -27.37 1.20 6.38
CA PRO A 199 -26.22 0.32 6.62
C PRO A 199 -26.52 -0.87 7.53
N TYR A 200 -27.68 -0.88 8.19
CA TYR A 200 -28.14 -1.98 9.04
C TYR A 200 -29.17 -2.88 8.35
N GLY A 201 -29.56 -2.55 7.11
CA GLY A 201 -30.34 -3.40 6.22
C GLY A 201 -29.55 -4.62 5.72
N PRO A 202 -30.19 -5.51 4.94
CA PRO A 202 -29.57 -6.75 4.46
C PRO A 202 -28.23 -6.55 3.75
N ASP A 203 -28.17 -5.58 2.84
CA ASP A 203 -26.99 -5.30 2.03
C ASP A 203 -25.88 -4.65 2.86
N GLY A 204 -26.23 -3.69 3.73
CA GLY A 204 -25.27 -3.08 4.63
C GLY A 204 -24.66 -4.06 5.65
N VAL A 205 -25.45 -5.03 6.12
CA VAL A 205 -24.94 -6.15 6.95
C VAL A 205 -23.99 -7.05 6.14
N GLN A 206 -24.27 -7.30 4.87
CA GLN A 206 -23.38 -8.07 4.01
C GLN A 206 -22.04 -7.36 3.77
N ILE A 207 -22.07 -6.05 3.47
CA ILE A 207 -20.86 -5.23 3.33
C ILE A 207 -20.08 -5.21 4.64
N THR A 208 -20.75 -5.06 5.79
CA THR A 208 -20.11 -5.09 7.11
C THR A 208 -19.33 -6.39 7.33
N ARG A 209 -19.93 -7.55 7.00
CA ARG A 209 -19.23 -8.85 7.07
C ARG A 209 -18.05 -8.95 6.11
N ALA A 210 -18.17 -8.37 4.91
CA ALA A 210 -17.07 -8.32 3.95
C ALA A 210 -15.90 -7.47 4.47
N VAL A 211 -16.18 -6.33 5.11
CA VAL A 211 -15.16 -5.48 5.75
C VAL A 211 -14.50 -6.16 6.96
N GLU A 212 -15.27 -6.86 7.79
CA GLU A 212 -14.71 -7.66 8.89
C GLU A 212 -13.78 -8.76 8.37
N ARG A 213 -14.21 -9.50 7.34
CA ARG A 213 -13.38 -10.51 6.67
C ARG A 213 -12.10 -9.91 6.08
N LEU A 214 -12.20 -8.75 5.45
CA LEU A 214 -11.06 -8.03 4.88
C LEU A 214 -10.03 -7.65 5.96
N LEU A 215 -10.50 -7.17 7.12
CA LEU A 215 -9.65 -6.79 8.23
C LEU A 215 -9.01 -8.00 8.94
N ASP A 216 -9.72 -9.13 9.02
CA ASP A 216 -9.16 -10.39 9.51
C ASP A 216 -8.07 -10.93 8.57
N LEU A 217 -8.29 -10.83 7.26
CA LEU A 217 -7.28 -11.17 6.25
C LEU A 217 -6.06 -10.24 6.39
N ALA A 218 -6.27 -8.93 6.51
CA ALA A 218 -5.20 -7.96 6.75
C ALA A 218 -4.38 -8.28 8.02
N GLU A 219 -5.01 -8.77 9.09
CA GLU A 219 -4.29 -9.16 10.31
C GLU A 219 -3.34 -10.34 10.12
N SER A 220 -3.69 -11.29 9.24
CA SER A 220 -2.83 -12.42 8.86
C SER A 220 -1.58 -11.92 8.13
N TYR A 221 -1.76 -11.02 7.15
CA TYR A 221 -0.64 -10.38 6.44
C TYR A 221 0.19 -9.47 7.37
N TYR A 222 -0.44 -8.68 8.26
CA TYR A 222 0.28 -7.90 9.27
C TYR A 222 1.10 -8.80 10.21
N ALA A 223 0.64 -10.01 10.53
CA ALA A 223 1.40 -10.94 11.36
C ALA A 223 2.68 -11.38 10.66
N SER A 224 2.60 -11.70 9.37
CA SER A 224 3.76 -12.01 8.54
C SER A 224 4.69 -10.80 8.38
N GLY A 225 4.18 -9.63 8.00
CA GLY A 225 4.99 -8.41 7.86
C GLY A 225 5.71 -8.01 9.16
N ARG A 226 5.08 -8.24 10.32
CA ARG A 226 5.75 -8.04 11.63
C ARG A 226 6.88 -9.04 11.89
N ALA A 227 6.78 -10.28 11.41
CA ALA A 227 7.87 -11.25 11.48
C ALA A 227 9.06 -10.81 10.61
N GLY A 228 8.78 -10.18 9.46
CA GLY A 228 9.75 -9.57 8.56
C GLY A 228 10.66 -8.51 9.19
N LEU A 229 10.20 -7.84 10.25
CA LEU A 229 11.02 -6.82 10.94
C LEU A 229 12.34 -7.38 11.47
N ALA A 230 12.41 -8.69 11.76
CA ALA A 230 13.62 -9.36 12.23
C ALA A 230 14.79 -9.35 11.23
N TYR A 231 14.50 -9.11 9.95
CA TYR A 231 15.50 -9.03 8.90
C TYR A 231 16.08 -7.61 8.73
N LEU A 232 15.37 -6.58 9.22
CA LEU A 232 15.74 -5.19 9.01
C LEU A 232 16.84 -4.71 9.97
N PRO A 233 17.69 -3.75 9.54
CA PRO A 233 18.57 -3.00 10.44
C PRO A 233 17.78 -2.33 11.58
N ALA A 234 18.40 -2.15 12.75
CA ALA A 234 17.70 -1.73 13.98
C ALA A 234 16.83 -0.45 13.83
N ARG A 235 17.31 0.55 13.08
CA ARG A 235 16.54 1.79 12.82
C ARG A 235 15.33 1.53 11.92
N ALA A 236 15.53 0.82 10.82
CA ALA A 236 14.47 0.42 9.90
C ALA A 236 13.44 -0.48 10.61
N HIS A 237 13.89 -1.47 11.39
CA HIS A 237 13.02 -2.31 12.22
C HIS A 237 12.08 -1.47 13.08
N PHE A 238 12.64 -0.50 13.81
CA PHE A 238 11.84 0.33 14.70
C PHE A 238 10.85 1.20 13.92
N SER A 239 11.32 1.90 12.89
CA SER A 239 10.48 2.77 12.06
C SER A 239 9.34 2.02 11.37
N ILE A 240 9.64 0.94 10.65
CA ILE A 240 8.63 0.12 9.97
C ILE A 240 7.70 -0.54 10.99
N GLY A 241 8.22 -0.93 12.17
CA GLY A 241 7.40 -1.39 13.29
C GLY A 241 6.41 -0.34 13.81
N VAL A 242 6.78 0.95 13.80
CA VAL A 242 5.88 2.07 14.12
C VAL A 242 4.86 2.25 13.00
N ALA A 243 5.30 2.32 11.74
CA ALA A 243 4.42 2.48 10.57
C ALA A 243 3.32 1.39 10.55
N ALA A 244 3.73 0.12 10.64
CA ALA A 244 2.82 -1.02 10.68
C ALA A 244 1.79 -0.93 11.82
N LYS A 245 2.21 -0.50 13.02
CA LYS A 245 1.29 -0.35 14.17
C LYS A 245 0.33 0.82 13.99
N VAL A 246 0.82 1.95 13.50
CA VAL A 246 0.01 3.16 13.28
C VAL A 246 -1.04 2.92 12.20
N TYR A 247 -0.67 2.22 11.11
CA TYR A 247 -1.59 1.93 10.02
C TYR A 247 -2.64 0.89 10.42
N ARG A 248 -2.20 -0.22 11.01
CA ARG A 248 -3.10 -1.26 11.56
C ARG A 248 -4.10 -0.71 12.58
N GLN A 249 -3.76 0.38 13.27
CA GLN A 249 -4.68 1.02 14.22
C GLN A 249 -5.95 1.53 13.54
N ILE A 250 -5.91 1.88 12.24
CA ILE A 250 -7.08 2.24 11.44
C ILE A 250 -8.06 1.06 11.40
N GLY A 251 -7.61 -0.12 10.96
CA GLY A 251 -8.45 -1.33 10.96
C GLY A 251 -9.02 -1.68 12.34
N ARG A 252 -8.23 -1.47 13.40
CA ARG A 252 -8.71 -1.66 14.79
C ARG A 252 -9.72 -0.61 15.24
N GLN A 253 -9.74 0.57 14.65
CA GLN A 253 -10.77 1.59 14.87
C GLN A 253 -12.05 1.21 14.10
N LEU A 254 -11.93 0.76 12.84
CA LEU A 254 -13.05 0.30 12.03
C LEU A 254 -13.82 -0.84 12.73
N LEU A 255 -13.12 -1.88 13.20
CA LEU A 255 -13.73 -3.00 13.95
C LEU A 255 -14.41 -2.61 15.28
N ARG A 256 -14.09 -1.44 15.84
CA ARG A 256 -14.71 -0.94 17.08
C ARG A 256 -15.82 0.08 16.80
N SER A 257 -15.87 0.60 15.59
CA SER A 257 -16.88 1.55 15.14
C SER A 257 -18.19 0.79 14.92
N LYS A 258 -19.31 1.43 15.24
CA LYS A 258 -20.62 0.98 14.77
C LYS A 258 -20.83 1.31 13.29
N ASP A 259 -20.10 2.31 12.81
CA ASP A 259 -20.12 2.78 11.43
C ASP A 259 -18.78 2.42 10.79
N SER A 260 -18.55 1.13 10.54
CA SER A 260 -17.22 0.61 10.18
C SER A 260 -16.79 0.97 8.75
N TRP A 261 -17.74 1.17 7.83
CA TRP A 261 -17.45 1.46 6.41
C TRP A 261 -18.27 2.62 5.84
N HIS A 262 -19.43 2.92 6.44
CA HIS A 262 -20.34 4.00 6.04
C HIS A 262 -20.20 5.27 6.91
N GLY A 263 -19.31 5.24 7.89
CA GLY A 263 -19.09 6.32 8.84
C GLY A 263 -18.12 7.38 8.33
N LYS A 264 -17.69 8.26 9.24
CA LYS A 264 -16.57 9.17 8.94
C LYS A 264 -15.29 8.36 8.71
N ARG A 265 -14.56 8.72 7.65
CA ARG A 265 -13.23 8.17 7.35
C ARG A 265 -12.34 8.14 8.60
N GLN A 266 -11.88 6.95 8.96
CA GLN A 266 -11.09 6.76 10.18
C GLN A 266 -9.63 7.18 9.96
N VAL A 267 -9.12 8.02 10.86
CA VAL A 267 -7.72 8.45 10.87
C VAL A 267 -7.09 8.22 12.24
N THR A 268 -5.81 7.82 12.25
CA THR A 268 -5.09 7.63 13.51
C THR A 268 -4.68 8.99 14.09
N SER A 269 -5.33 9.40 15.19
CA SER A 269 -5.03 10.67 15.88
C SER A 269 -3.57 10.75 16.36
N LYS A 270 -3.05 11.97 16.58
CA LYS A 270 -1.68 12.19 17.12
C LYS A 270 -1.43 11.42 18.42
N GLY A 271 -2.40 11.40 19.34
CA GLY A 271 -2.32 10.63 20.59
C GLY A 271 -2.25 9.11 20.35
N SER A 272 -3.03 8.60 19.38
CA SER A 272 -2.98 7.19 18.99
C SER A 272 -1.65 6.82 18.32
N LYS A 273 -1.10 7.71 17.48
CA LYS A 273 0.24 7.57 16.88
C LYS A 273 1.33 7.47 17.95
N MET A 274 1.25 8.34 18.98
CA MET A 274 2.17 8.31 20.13
C MET A 274 2.04 7.00 20.93
N LEU A 275 0.83 6.57 21.25
CA LEU A 275 0.60 5.30 21.96
C LEU A 275 1.12 4.09 21.18
N CYS A 276 0.90 4.07 19.85
CA CYS A 276 1.45 3.03 18.97
C CYS A 276 2.98 3.04 19.00
N THR A 277 3.61 4.21 18.99
CA THR A 277 5.06 4.40 19.07
C THR A 277 5.59 3.86 20.40
N VAL A 278 5.01 4.26 21.55
CA VAL A 278 5.40 3.76 22.88
C VAL A 278 5.29 2.24 22.95
N ARG A 279 4.18 1.67 22.44
CA ARG A 279 4.01 0.21 22.38
C ARG A 279 5.01 -0.46 21.43
N ALA A 280 5.42 0.19 20.35
CA ALA A 280 6.47 -0.30 19.44
C ALA A 280 7.80 -0.40 20.20
N THR A 281 8.17 0.64 20.93
CA THR A 281 9.38 0.71 21.75
C THR A 281 9.37 -0.33 22.87
N ALA A 282 8.27 -0.45 23.63
CA ALA A 282 8.15 -1.41 24.74
C ALA A 282 8.28 -2.87 24.29
N ASN A 283 7.85 -3.18 23.06
CA ASN A 283 7.98 -4.52 22.49
C ASN A 283 9.32 -4.74 21.76
N LEU A 284 10.14 -3.70 21.57
CA LEU A 284 11.42 -3.82 20.85
C LEU A 284 12.39 -4.76 21.58
N ALA A 285 12.46 -4.64 22.91
CA ALA A 285 13.27 -5.54 23.75
C ALA A 285 12.78 -7.00 23.68
N ARG A 286 11.47 -7.24 23.54
CA ARG A 286 10.90 -8.59 23.37
C ARG A 286 11.13 -9.19 21.99
N ARG A 287 11.49 -8.36 21.00
CA ARG A 287 11.85 -8.79 19.64
C ARG A 287 13.34 -9.11 19.51
N LEU A 288 14.14 -8.87 20.55
CA LEU A 288 15.56 -9.19 20.63
C LEU A 288 15.74 -10.29 21.69
N PRO A 289 16.24 -11.49 21.34
CA PRO A 289 16.86 -11.85 20.06
C PRO A 289 15.86 -12.09 18.92
N LEU A 290 16.23 -11.59 17.73
CA LEU A 290 15.42 -11.60 16.50
C LEU A 290 15.46 -13.00 15.87
N ALA A 291 14.74 -13.97 16.44
CA ALA A 291 14.57 -15.26 15.79
C ALA A 291 13.88 -15.04 14.42
N ARG A 292 14.65 -15.17 13.34
CA ARG A 292 14.16 -15.04 11.96
C ARG A 292 13.25 -16.22 11.66
N ARG A 293 11.95 -15.96 11.55
CA ARG A 293 10.96 -16.96 11.19
C ARG A 293 10.88 -17.07 9.66
N PRO A 294 10.71 -18.29 9.11
CA PRO A 294 10.42 -18.43 7.70
C PRO A 294 9.05 -17.82 7.37
N HIS A 295 8.89 -17.39 6.13
CA HIS A 295 7.63 -16.90 5.58
C HIS A 295 6.61 -18.05 5.39
N ASN A 296 5.32 -17.77 5.63
CA ASN A 296 4.25 -18.72 5.29
C ASN A 296 3.89 -18.57 3.80
N THR A 297 4.33 -19.52 2.98
CA THR A 297 4.13 -19.48 1.52
C THR A 297 2.67 -19.53 1.09
N GLU A 298 1.75 -19.99 1.94
CA GLU A 298 0.31 -20.03 1.63
C GLU A 298 -0.27 -18.63 1.38
N LEU A 299 0.31 -17.58 2.00
CA LEU A 299 -0.10 -16.19 1.78
C LEU A 299 0.14 -15.72 0.33
N HIS A 300 1.03 -16.40 -0.39
CA HIS A 300 1.42 -16.06 -1.77
C HIS A 300 0.86 -17.04 -2.80
N THR A 301 -0.14 -17.84 -2.42
CA THR A 301 -0.77 -18.82 -3.34
C THR A 301 -1.26 -18.16 -4.63
N TRP A 302 -1.83 -16.96 -4.54
CA TRP A 302 -2.37 -16.18 -5.66
C TRP A 302 -1.35 -15.25 -6.34
N LEU A 303 -0.11 -15.20 -5.84
CA LEU A 303 0.91 -14.27 -6.34
C LEU A 303 1.91 -14.92 -7.31
N LYS A 304 1.77 -16.23 -7.57
CA LYS A 304 2.66 -16.99 -8.48
C LYS A 304 2.93 -16.31 -9.83
N PRO A 305 1.96 -15.65 -10.50
CA PRO A 305 2.21 -14.98 -11.78
C PRO A 305 3.27 -13.86 -11.71
N TYR A 306 3.44 -13.24 -10.53
CA TYR A 306 4.33 -12.10 -10.32
C TYR A 306 5.69 -12.50 -9.72
N MET A 307 5.89 -13.77 -9.40
CA MET A 307 7.10 -14.27 -8.78
C MET A 307 8.05 -14.84 -9.85
N HIS A 308 9.35 -14.65 -9.66
CA HIS A 308 10.36 -15.31 -10.50
C HIS A 308 10.29 -16.83 -10.37
N HIS A 309 10.77 -17.53 -11.40
CA HIS A 309 10.96 -18.98 -11.38
C HIS A 309 11.81 -19.37 -10.15
N GLY A 310 11.21 -20.10 -9.21
CA GLY A 310 11.83 -20.44 -7.91
C GLY A 310 11.22 -19.75 -6.68
N GLY A 311 10.21 -18.88 -6.85
CA GLY A 311 9.41 -18.34 -5.75
C GLY A 311 9.99 -17.10 -5.07
N GLY A 312 10.73 -16.28 -5.82
CA GLY A 312 11.29 -15.00 -5.37
C GLY A 312 10.74 -13.77 -6.11
N TRP A 313 11.30 -12.62 -5.76
CA TRP A 313 11.07 -11.29 -6.34
C TRP A 313 12.42 -10.56 -6.51
#